data_AF-A0A812IFZ6-F1
#
_entry.id   AF-A0A812IFZ6-F1
#
_cell.length_a   1.000
_cell.length_b   1.000
_cell.length_c   1.000
_cell.angle_alpha   90.00
_cell.angle_beta   90.00
_cell.angle_gamma   90.00
#
_symmetry.space_group_name_H-M   'P 1'
#
loop_
_entity.id
_entity.type
_entity.pdbx_description
1 polymer ?
#
loop_
_entity_poly.entity_id
_entity_poly.type
_entity_poly.pdbx_seq_one_letter_code
_entity_poly.pdbx_strand_id
1 'polypeptide(L)'
;MVTCFWAPLYSSQPQKGCPYYGRVTELLRYFSVDTDLDDALAAFAEADSAAVLSEDSDFFRYEGGTFPIYEGFEIVRSRLELIPAFGCRESGAKKRVLGPKPTMVGRMPAFIDVQRTGIYTRGACSPLTRMLGNPHAWLRPLRQALYSRFGLGAVREVFPSWDARAGKVVWSNDEVLPDDAMDHLLEDPVLALQRLVPDLEEQVPADVDAVLRWRHIFGVHAVVHELCCAAKDSSLFRALVEDTILAASAPTKRSGKGKGKPGKNARSSEGQISILGNRKGLRRANRTT
;
A
#
# COMPACT_ATOMS: atom_id res chain seq x y z
N MET A 1 -5.31 4.00 1.66
CA MET A 1 -4.47 2.95 1.06
C MET A 1 -4.02 2.08 2.22
N VAL A 2 -4.43 0.81 2.26
CA VAL A 2 -4.07 -0.13 3.34
C VAL A 2 -2.95 -0.98 2.78
N THR A 3 -1.73 -0.78 3.28
CA THR A 3 -0.55 -1.52 2.82
C THR A 3 -0.04 -2.35 3.99
N CYS A 4 0.16 -3.65 3.76
CA CYS A 4 0.61 -4.58 4.78
C CYS A 4 2.13 -4.54 4.89
N PHE A 5 2.64 -4.32 6.10
CA PHE A 5 4.07 -4.43 6.38
C PHE A 5 4.50 -5.91 6.47
N TRP A 6 5.71 -6.20 6.00
CA TRP A 6 6.43 -7.43 6.23
C TRP A 6 7.71 -7.10 7.00
N ALA A 7 7.71 -7.31 8.31
CA ALA A 7 8.93 -7.40 9.09
C ALA A 7 9.13 -8.84 9.54
N PRO A 8 10.01 -9.59 8.90
CA PRO A 8 10.61 -10.71 9.58
C PRO A 8 11.52 -10.21 10.71
N LEU A 9 11.28 -10.65 11.93
CA LEU A 9 12.24 -10.52 13.02
C LEU A 9 13.46 -11.38 12.69
N TYR A 10 14.52 -10.76 12.15
CA TYR A 10 15.80 -11.42 11.91
C TYR A 10 16.84 -10.96 12.91
N SER A 11 17.38 -11.93 13.64
CA SER A 11 18.61 -11.77 14.42
C SER A 11 19.71 -12.57 13.73
N SER A 12 20.45 -11.95 12.80
CA SER A 12 21.87 -12.26 12.53
C SER A 12 22.41 -11.39 11.40
N GLN A 13 23.63 -10.89 11.58
CA GLN A 13 24.35 -10.13 10.57
C GLN A 13 24.67 -10.97 9.31
N PRO A 14 24.64 -10.39 8.11
CA PRO A 14 25.01 -11.08 6.88
C PRO A 14 26.50 -11.45 6.89
N GLN A 15 26.81 -12.75 6.79
CA GLN A 15 28.13 -13.20 6.38
C GLN A 15 28.27 -13.02 4.86
N LYS A 16 29.35 -12.37 4.42
CA LYS A 16 29.66 -12.19 2.98
C LYS A 16 29.56 -13.53 2.24
N GLY A 17 28.59 -13.63 1.33
CA GLY A 17 28.40 -14.79 0.46
C GLY A 17 27.31 -15.79 0.88
N CYS A 18 26.54 -15.51 1.94
CA CYS A 18 25.42 -16.37 2.35
C CYS A 18 24.09 -15.64 2.13
N PRO A 19 23.14 -16.18 1.34
CA PRO A 19 21.82 -15.57 1.19
C PRO A 19 21.06 -15.61 2.51
N TYR A 20 20.23 -14.59 2.77
CA TYR A 20 19.40 -14.52 3.96
C TYR A 20 18.44 -15.72 4.02
N TYR A 21 18.48 -16.48 5.12
CA TYR A 21 17.59 -17.61 5.37
C TYR A 21 16.72 -17.31 6.58
N GLY A 22 15.40 -17.33 6.40
CA GLY A 22 14.48 -17.22 7.52
C GLY A 22 13.12 -17.81 7.22
N ARG A 23 12.52 -18.45 8.23
CA ARG A 23 11.11 -18.84 8.17
C ARG A 23 10.28 -17.63 8.58
N VAL A 24 9.28 -17.29 7.76
CA VAL A 24 8.21 -16.37 8.18
C VAL A 24 7.31 -17.15 9.12
N THR A 25 7.40 -16.88 10.42
CA THR A 25 6.58 -17.57 11.44
C THR A 25 5.28 -16.84 11.72
N GLU A 26 5.25 -15.53 11.55
CA GLU A 26 4.07 -14.70 11.82
C GLU A 26 3.95 -13.57 10.79
N LEU A 27 2.72 -13.35 10.32
CA LEU A 27 2.37 -12.19 9.51
C LEU A 27 1.75 -11.14 10.43
N LEU A 28 2.53 -10.13 10.79
CA LEU A 28 2.08 -9.02 11.63
C LEU A 28 1.69 -7.84 10.74
N ARG A 29 0.54 -7.23 11.04
CA ARG A 29 0.06 -6.03 10.35
C ARG A 29 0.16 -4.87 11.32
N TYR A 30 0.90 -3.85 10.91
CA TYR A 30 1.15 -2.67 11.72
C TYR A 30 0.76 -1.43 10.93
N PHE A 31 0.33 -0.41 11.67
CA PHE A 31 -0.02 0.89 11.12
C PHE A 31 0.68 1.98 11.92
N SER A 32 1.31 2.92 11.21
CA SER A 32 1.89 4.10 11.85
C SER A 32 0.77 5.07 12.22
N VAL A 33 0.91 5.68 13.40
CA VAL A 33 -0.09 6.57 14.00
C VAL A 33 0.21 8.04 13.71
N ASP A 34 1.45 8.34 13.38
CA ASP A 34 2.06 9.67 13.41
C ASP A 34 2.97 9.96 12.21
N THR A 35 3.25 8.97 11.37
CA THR A 35 4.11 9.13 10.20
C THR A 35 3.50 8.49 8.96
N ASP A 36 3.91 8.99 7.79
CA ASP A 36 3.58 8.33 6.53
C ASP A 36 4.14 6.90 6.50
N LEU A 37 3.46 6.00 5.80
CA LEU A 37 3.83 4.59 5.84
C LEU A 37 5.23 4.36 5.27
N ASP A 38 5.63 5.06 4.20
CA ASP A 38 6.96 4.86 3.62
C ASP A 38 8.05 5.34 4.58
N ASP A 39 7.80 6.43 5.31
CA ASP A 39 8.70 6.95 6.33
C ASP A 39 8.82 5.94 7.49
N ALA A 40 7.70 5.36 7.93
CA ALA A 40 7.67 4.32 8.96
C ALA A 40 8.44 3.08 8.52
N LEU A 41 8.16 2.58 7.32
CA LEU A 41 8.82 1.40 6.75
C LEU A 41 10.33 1.59 6.66
N ALA A 42 10.78 2.75 6.16
CA ALA A 42 12.19 3.07 6.06
C ALA A 42 12.86 3.21 7.45
N ALA A 43 12.19 3.84 8.42
CA ALA A 43 12.70 3.98 9.79
C ALA A 43 12.84 2.62 10.49
N PHE A 44 11.86 1.72 10.33
CA PHE A 44 11.93 0.36 10.84
C PHE A 44 13.03 -0.45 10.14
N ALA A 45 13.12 -0.38 8.82
CA ALA A 45 14.12 -1.10 8.04
C ALA A 45 15.54 -0.71 8.45
N GLU A 46 15.81 0.59 8.60
CA GLU A 46 17.10 1.09 9.07
C GLU A 46 17.42 0.61 10.49
N ALA A 47 16.50 0.83 11.43
CA ALA A 47 16.75 0.55 12.83
C ALA A 47 16.82 -0.96 13.16
N ASP A 48 16.19 -1.82 12.35
CA ASP A 48 16.24 -3.28 12.49
C ASP A 48 17.24 -3.96 11.56
N SER A 49 17.97 -3.21 10.74
CA SER A 49 18.80 -3.79 9.66
C SER A 49 18.00 -4.74 8.75
N ALA A 50 16.73 -4.40 8.51
CA ALA A 50 15.81 -5.20 7.70
C ALA A 50 15.81 -4.73 6.23
N ALA A 51 15.08 -5.47 5.39
CA ALA A 51 14.90 -5.18 3.99
C ALA A 51 13.50 -4.58 3.72
N VAL A 52 13.40 -3.74 2.69
CA VAL A 52 12.10 -3.26 2.17
C VAL A 52 11.77 -4.01 0.88
N LEU A 53 10.55 -4.54 0.77
CA LEU A 53 9.99 -5.09 -0.47
C LEU A 53 8.92 -4.11 -0.99
N SER A 54 9.26 -3.30 -1.98
CA SER A 54 8.40 -2.30 -2.59
C SER A 54 8.84 -1.99 -4.02
N GLU A 55 7.89 -1.89 -4.94
CA GLU A 55 8.11 -1.34 -6.29
C GLU A 55 8.16 0.19 -6.29
N ASP A 56 7.88 0.84 -5.16
CA ASP A 56 7.83 2.29 -5.06
C ASP A 56 9.23 2.92 -5.07
N SER A 57 9.44 3.88 -5.98
CA SER A 57 10.70 4.63 -6.12
C SER A 57 10.93 5.59 -4.95
N ASP A 58 9.92 5.88 -4.13
CA ASP A 58 10.03 6.81 -3.00
C ASP A 58 11.03 6.34 -1.93
N PHE A 59 11.31 5.05 -1.82
CA PHE A 59 12.31 4.54 -0.88
C PHE A 59 13.76 4.99 -1.20
N PHE A 60 14.03 5.44 -2.42
CA PHE A 60 15.35 5.96 -2.79
C PHE A 60 15.57 7.44 -2.38
N ARG A 61 14.59 8.09 -1.76
CA ARG A 61 14.69 9.50 -1.32
C ARG A 61 15.34 9.69 0.06
N TYR A 62 15.51 8.61 0.83
CA TYR A 62 16.05 8.67 2.20
C TYR A 62 17.58 8.81 2.21
N GLU A 63 18.06 9.90 2.79
CA GLU A 63 19.49 10.21 2.87
C GLU A 63 20.16 9.37 3.96
N GLY A 64 21.22 8.66 3.58
CA GLY A 64 21.99 7.82 4.50
C GLY A 64 21.35 6.48 4.85
N GLY A 65 20.19 6.15 4.27
CA GLY A 65 19.56 4.83 4.45
C GLY A 65 20.47 3.72 3.94
N THR A 66 20.64 2.68 4.75
CA THR A 66 21.53 1.52 4.47
C THR A 66 20.76 0.22 4.22
N PHE A 67 19.43 0.24 4.43
CA PHE A 67 18.58 -0.92 4.19
C PHE A 67 18.47 -1.28 2.69
N PRO A 68 18.49 -2.59 2.33
CA PRO A 68 18.28 -3.02 0.95
C PRO A 68 16.80 -2.89 0.54
N ILE A 69 16.58 -2.52 -0.72
CA ILE A 69 15.25 -2.40 -1.33
C ILE A 69 15.13 -3.46 -2.43
N TYR A 70 14.00 -4.16 -2.45
CA TYR A 70 13.65 -5.21 -3.40
C TYR A 70 12.34 -4.83 -4.10
N GLU A 71 12.28 -4.97 -5.42
CA GLU A 71 11.10 -4.63 -6.23
C GLU A 71 10.13 -5.81 -6.36
N GLY A 72 10.59 -7.03 -6.11
CA GLY A 72 9.78 -8.22 -6.29
C GLY A 72 10.32 -9.42 -5.55
N PHE A 73 9.62 -10.54 -5.72
CA PHE A 73 10.03 -11.81 -5.17
C PHE A 73 9.55 -12.98 -6.04
N GLU A 74 10.25 -14.10 -5.93
CA GLU A 74 9.87 -15.38 -6.54
C GLU A 74 9.97 -16.50 -5.51
N ILE A 75 9.21 -17.58 -5.73
CA ILE A 75 9.34 -18.80 -4.95
C ILE A 75 10.12 -19.83 -5.77
N VAL A 76 11.41 -19.98 -5.49
CA VAL A 76 12.31 -20.90 -6.18
C VAL A 76 12.65 -22.07 -5.25
N ARG A 77 12.23 -23.28 -5.62
CA ARG A 77 12.50 -24.52 -4.84
C ARG A 77 12.07 -24.39 -3.37
N SER A 78 10.85 -23.88 -3.16
CA SER A 78 10.26 -23.62 -1.83
C SER A 78 11.03 -22.57 -1.00
N ARG A 79 11.78 -21.68 -1.66
CA ARG A 79 12.48 -20.56 -1.03
C ARG A 79 11.97 -19.25 -1.60
N LEU A 80 11.83 -18.24 -0.75
CA LEU A 80 11.56 -16.88 -1.17
C LEU A 80 12.88 -16.25 -1.64
N GLU A 81 12.98 -15.93 -2.91
CA GLU A 81 14.10 -15.17 -3.49
C GLU A 81 13.62 -13.75 -3.78
N LEU A 82 14.30 -12.75 -3.23
CA LEU A 82 13.95 -11.34 -3.43
C LEU A 82 14.70 -10.77 -4.64
N ILE A 83 14.01 -10.00 -5.48
CA ILE A 83 14.56 -9.35 -6.67
C ILE A 83 15.03 -7.95 -6.28
N PRO A 84 16.34 -7.65 -6.31
CA PRO A 84 16.85 -6.34 -5.91
C PRO A 84 16.27 -5.23 -6.79
N ALA A 85 15.86 -4.12 -6.16
CA ALA A 85 15.46 -2.94 -6.89
C ALA A 85 16.69 -2.15 -7.37
N PHE A 86 16.75 -1.82 -8.65
CA PHE A 86 17.83 -0.99 -9.23
C PHE A 86 17.34 0.44 -9.49
N GLY A 87 16.59 0.98 -8.54
CA GLY A 87 16.04 2.34 -8.61
C GLY A 87 17.10 3.41 -8.39
N CYS A 88 16.82 4.60 -8.91
CA CYS A 88 17.51 5.82 -8.52
C CYS A 88 16.47 6.82 -8.01
N ARG A 89 16.92 7.72 -7.13
CA ARG A 89 16.06 8.80 -6.67
C ARG A 89 15.59 9.61 -7.88
N GLU A 90 14.28 9.83 -7.96
CA GLU A 90 13.71 10.68 -8.99
C GLU A 90 14.31 12.09 -8.94
N SER A 91 14.55 12.67 -10.12
CA SER A 91 15.08 14.02 -10.22
C SER A 91 14.10 15.02 -9.61
N GLY A 92 14.56 15.81 -8.65
CA GLY A 92 13.72 16.79 -7.94
C GLY A 92 12.99 16.26 -6.71
N ALA A 93 13.03 14.95 -6.43
CA ALA A 93 12.51 14.42 -5.17
C ALA A 93 13.30 14.99 -3.99
N LYS A 94 12.57 15.53 -2.99
CA LYS A 94 13.19 16.08 -1.78
C LYS A 94 13.84 14.96 -0.99
N LYS A 95 15.12 15.13 -0.65
CA LYS A 95 15.80 14.26 0.30
C LYS A 95 15.08 14.29 1.64
N ARG A 96 14.97 13.12 2.28
CA ARG A 96 14.44 12.98 3.63
C ARG A 96 15.47 12.35 4.54
N VAL A 97 15.61 12.87 5.75
CA VAL A 97 16.41 12.23 6.80
C VAL A 97 15.50 11.27 7.56
N LEU A 98 15.98 10.06 7.82
CA LEU A 98 15.20 9.08 8.59
C LEU A 98 15.08 9.52 10.05
N GLY A 99 13.86 9.45 10.57
CA GLY A 99 13.56 9.69 11.98
C GLY A 99 13.72 8.42 12.83
N PRO A 100 13.44 8.50 14.14
CA PRO A 100 13.32 7.32 14.99
C PRO A 100 12.12 6.45 14.55
N LYS A 101 12.10 5.18 14.99
CA LYS A 101 10.94 4.30 14.75
C LYS A 101 9.65 4.93 15.27
N PRO A 102 8.62 5.08 14.43
CA PRO A 102 7.33 5.58 14.87
C PRO A 102 6.60 4.56 15.74
N THR A 103 5.57 5.03 16.45
CA THR A 103 4.69 4.14 17.20
C THR A 103 3.77 3.39 16.24
N MET A 104 3.76 2.06 16.36
CA MET A 104 2.92 1.20 15.53
C MET A 104 1.77 0.60 16.33
N VAL A 105 0.60 0.49 15.71
CA VAL A 105 -0.56 -0.22 16.26
C VAL A 105 -0.86 -1.46 15.43
N GLY A 106 -1.13 -2.60 16.10
CA GLY A 106 -1.51 -3.86 15.47
C GLY A 106 -3.01 -3.98 15.15
N ARG A 107 -3.79 -2.95 15.47
CA ARG A 107 -5.24 -2.89 15.21
C ARG A 107 -5.51 -2.13 13.92
N MET A 108 -6.62 -2.45 13.26
CA MET A 108 -7.04 -1.77 12.04
C MET A 108 -7.23 -0.27 12.33
N PRO A 109 -6.40 0.62 11.75
CA PRO A 109 -6.31 2.01 12.18
C PRO A 109 -7.43 2.84 11.57
N ALA A 110 -8.15 2.26 10.61
CA ALA A 110 -9.21 2.89 9.83
C ALA A 110 -10.08 3.79 10.72
N PHE A 111 -10.40 3.34 11.93
CA PHE A 111 -11.20 4.15 12.85
C PHE A 111 -10.52 4.60 14.14
N ILE A 112 -9.29 4.15 14.41
CA ILE A 112 -8.53 4.57 15.59
C ILE A 112 -8.34 6.09 15.60
N ASP A 113 -8.00 6.66 14.44
CA ASP A 113 -7.80 8.11 14.36
C ASP A 113 -9.07 8.88 14.62
N VAL A 114 -10.24 8.36 14.21
CA VAL A 114 -11.52 9.00 14.49
C VAL A 114 -11.82 8.97 15.98
N GLN A 115 -11.65 7.81 16.62
CA GLN A 115 -11.88 7.67 18.05
C GLN A 115 -10.96 8.59 18.87
N ARG A 116 -9.73 8.80 18.39
CA ARG A 116 -8.74 9.66 19.04
C ARG A 116 -8.95 11.15 18.79
N THR A 117 -9.24 11.52 17.55
CA THR A 117 -9.19 12.93 17.10
C THR A 117 -10.56 13.55 16.87
N GLY A 118 -11.61 12.72 16.75
CA GLY A 118 -12.93 13.17 16.30
C GLY A 118 -12.97 13.59 14.83
N ILE A 119 -11.94 13.26 14.04
CA ILE A 119 -11.83 13.66 12.63
C ILE A 119 -11.77 12.41 11.74
N TYR A 120 -12.68 12.32 10.79
CA TYR A 120 -12.68 11.28 9.75
C TYR A 120 -12.37 11.91 8.39
N THR A 121 -11.08 11.89 8.03
CA THR A 121 -10.60 12.36 6.72
C THR A 121 -10.37 11.18 5.78
N ARG A 122 -10.93 11.24 4.57
CA ARG A 122 -10.70 10.22 3.53
C ARG A 122 -10.56 10.85 2.15
N GLY A 123 -9.77 10.19 1.31
CA GLY A 123 -9.68 10.52 -0.11
C GLY A 123 -10.86 9.94 -0.91
N ALA A 124 -10.69 9.94 -2.23
CA ALA A 124 -11.59 9.25 -3.15
C ALA A 124 -11.14 7.79 -3.31
N CYS A 125 -11.96 6.83 -2.87
CA CYS A 125 -11.66 5.40 -3.02
C CYS A 125 -12.13 4.82 -4.37
N SER A 126 -12.74 5.64 -5.23
CA SER A 126 -13.24 5.23 -6.54
C SER A 126 -12.66 6.08 -7.68
N PRO A 127 -12.25 5.46 -8.80
CA PRO A 127 -11.87 6.20 -10.00
C PRO A 127 -13.06 6.94 -10.65
N LEU A 128 -14.30 6.58 -10.29
CA LEU A 128 -15.52 7.18 -10.82
C LEU A 128 -16.08 8.28 -9.92
N THR A 129 -15.30 8.77 -8.94
CA THR A 129 -15.74 9.80 -7.98
C THR A 129 -16.26 11.07 -8.66
N ARG A 130 -15.70 11.42 -9.83
CA ARG A 130 -16.18 12.56 -10.63
C ARG A 130 -17.59 12.36 -11.19
N MET A 131 -17.94 11.13 -11.55
CA MET A 131 -19.22 10.80 -12.19
C MET A 131 -20.29 10.46 -11.17
N LEU A 132 -19.94 9.59 -10.22
CA LEU A 132 -20.90 9.02 -9.28
C LEU A 132 -20.88 9.78 -7.95
N GLY A 133 -19.74 10.34 -7.57
CA GLY A 133 -19.47 10.91 -6.23
C GLY A 133 -18.56 10.02 -5.38
N ASN A 134 -18.22 10.46 -4.18
CA ASN A 134 -17.33 9.72 -3.28
C ASN A 134 -18.14 8.69 -2.46
N PRO A 135 -17.80 7.39 -2.47
CA PRO A 135 -18.50 6.38 -1.67
C PRO A 135 -18.58 6.69 -0.17
N HIS A 136 -17.57 7.37 0.38
CA HIS A 136 -17.65 7.82 1.77
C HIS A 136 -18.83 8.79 1.96
N ALA A 137 -19.14 9.68 1.03
CA ALA A 137 -20.28 10.59 1.21
C ALA A 137 -21.62 9.82 1.34
N TRP A 138 -21.87 8.80 0.51
CA TRP A 138 -23.13 8.05 0.51
C TRP A 138 -23.29 7.14 1.71
N LEU A 139 -22.19 6.57 2.20
CA LEU A 139 -22.16 5.65 3.33
C LEU A 139 -22.12 6.38 4.68
N ARG A 140 -22.46 7.68 4.72
CA ARG A 140 -22.56 8.46 5.96
C ARG A 140 -23.50 7.82 6.98
N PRO A 141 -24.71 7.33 6.65
CA PRO A 141 -25.60 6.71 7.64
C PRO A 141 -24.95 5.53 8.39
N LEU A 142 -24.17 4.70 7.69
CA LEU A 142 -23.46 3.58 8.31
C LEU A 142 -22.32 4.05 9.23
N ARG A 143 -21.65 5.15 8.88
CA ARG A 143 -20.64 5.77 9.76
C ARG A 143 -21.25 6.41 10.99
N GLN A 144 -22.39 7.09 10.85
CA GLN A 144 -23.10 7.67 12.00
C GLN A 144 -23.51 6.58 13.00
N ALA A 145 -23.92 5.41 12.50
CA ALA A 145 -24.18 4.25 13.34
C ALA A 145 -22.92 3.77 14.07
N LEU A 146 -21.79 3.71 13.35
CA LEU A 146 -20.51 3.35 13.96
C LEU A 146 -20.05 4.38 15.01
N TYR A 147 -20.26 5.68 14.77
CA TYR A 147 -19.99 6.74 15.73
C TYR A 147 -20.82 6.56 17.00
N SER A 148 -22.13 6.29 16.84
CA SER A 148 -23.03 6.02 17.96
C SER A 148 -22.57 4.79 18.76
N ARG A 149 -22.26 3.68 18.08
CA ARG A 149 -21.78 2.44 18.70
C ARG A 149 -20.48 2.63 19.49
N PHE A 150 -19.60 3.51 19.02
CA PHE A 150 -18.35 3.86 19.71
C PHE A 150 -18.53 4.94 20.80
N GLY A 151 -19.75 5.43 21.03
CA GLY A 151 -20.01 6.50 22.01
C GLY A 151 -19.33 7.82 21.66
N LEU A 152 -19.09 8.07 20.37
CA LEU A 152 -18.46 9.31 19.91
C LEU A 152 -19.50 10.44 19.88
N GLY A 153 -19.03 11.68 20.12
CA GLY A 153 -19.80 12.88 19.87
C GLY A 153 -19.85 13.26 18.39
N ALA A 154 -19.97 14.55 18.11
CA ALA A 154 -19.86 15.06 16.75
C ALA A 154 -18.50 14.71 16.14
N VAL A 155 -18.50 14.14 14.94
CA VAL A 155 -17.30 13.79 14.17
C VAL A 155 -17.19 14.74 12.99
N ARG A 156 -16.00 15.33 12.81
CA ARG A 156 -15.68 16.17 11.66
C ARG A 156 -15.31 15.30 10.46
N GLU A 157 -16.14 15.29 9.43
CA GLU A 157 -15.92 14.55 8.18
C GLU A 157 -15.32 15.45 7.09
N VAL A 158 -14.23 14.99 6.47
CA VAL A 158 -13.52 15.72 5.41
C VAL A 158 -13.22 14.81 4.22
N PHE A 159 -13.84 15.08 3.07
CA PHE A 159 -13.66 14.28 1.85
C PHE A 159 -13.61 15.13 0.58
N PRO A 160 -12.91 14.68 -0.47
CA PRO A 160 -13.03 15.29 -1.79
C PRO A 160 -14.34 14.87 -2.44
N SER A 161 -14.99 15.84 -3.08
CA SER A 161 -16.15 15.68 -3.94
C SER A 161 -15.92 16.44 -5.25
N TRP A 162 -16.58 16.03 -6.32
CA TRP A 162 -16.52 16.74 -7.60
C TRP A 162 -17.68 17.72 -7.72
N ASP A 163 -17.38 19.01 -7.82
CA ASP A 163 -18.38 20.03 -8.14
C ASP A 163 -18.50 20.13 -9.66
N ALA A 164 -19.59 19.56 -10.21
CA ALA A 164 -19.86 19.59 -11.64
C ALA A 164 -20.12 21.00 -12.18
N ARG A 165 -20.65 21.92 -11.36
CA ARG A 165 -20.92 23.31 -11.78
C ARG A 165 -19.63 24.12 -11.84
N ALA A 166 -18.77 23.98 -10.84
CA ALA A 166 -17.48 24.68 -10.79
C ALA A 166 -16.36 23.96 -11.58
N GLY A 167 -16.60 22.72 -12.03
CA GLY A 167 -15.63 21.94 -12.80
C GLY A 167 -14.35 21.61 -12.02
N LYS A 168 -14.43 21.47 -10.70
CA LYS A 168 -13.26 21.27 -9.83
C LYS A 168 -13.57 20.36 -8.64
N VAL A 169 -12.51 19.85 -8.01
CA VAL A 169 -12.62 19.14 -6.73
C VAL A 169 -12.86 20.15 -5.61
N VAL A 170 -13.83 19.84 -4.74
CA VAL A 170 -14.13 20.60 -3.52
C VAL A 170 -14.06 19.65 -2.34
N TRP A 171 -13.44 20.09 -1.25
CA TRP A 171 -13.37 19.31 -0.01
C TRP A 171 -14.53 19.70 0.91
N SER A 172 -15.35 18.72 1.29
CA SER A 172 -16.35 18.92 2.34
C SER A 172 -15.66 19.03 3.69
N ASN A 173 -16.33 19.70 4.64
CA ASN A 173 -15.87 19.80 6.02
C ASN A 173 -17.11 19.93 6.90
N ASP A 174 -17.74 18.78 7.14
CA ASP A 174 -19.04 18.70 7.79
C ASP A 174 -18.86 18.22 9.24
N GLU A 175 -19.63 18.78 10.15
CA GLU A 175 -19.78 18.23 11.50
C GLU A 175 -20.98 17.27 11.50
N VAL A 176 -20.74 16.00 11.83
CA VAL A 176 -21.72 14.92 11.69
C VAL A 176 -21.98 14.31 13.07
N LEU A 177 -23.25 14.32 13.48
CA LEU A 177 -23.69 13.73 14.74
C LEU A 177 -23.85 12.20 14.63
N PRO A 178 -23.61 11.46 15.72
CA PRO A 178 -23.92 10.03 15.78
C PRO A 178 -25.43 9.79 15.58
N ASP A 179 -25.76 8.67 14.93
CA ASP A 179 -27.15 8.24 14.66
C ASP A 179 -27.15 6.71 14.56
N ASP A 180 -27.88 6.03 15.45
CA ASP A 180 -27.93 4.56 15.55
C ASP A 180 -28.95 3.90 14.62
N ALA A 181 -29.68 4.65 13.78
CA ALA A 181 -30.73 4.11 12.93
C ALA A 181 -30.26 2.95 12.01
N MET A 182 -28.98 2.95 11.63
CA MET A 182 -28.35 1.94 10.77
C MET A 182 -27.44 0.95 11.51
N ASP A 183 -27.48 0.91 12.84
CA ASP A 183 -26.58 0.06 13.66
C ASP A 183 -26.67 -1.43 13.30
N HIS A 184 -27.89 -1.92 13.06
CA HIS A 184 -28.12 -3.30 12.64
C HIS A 184 -27.41 -3.69 11.33
N LEU A 185 -27.11 -2.73 10.44
CA LEU A 185 -26.38 -2.99 9.19
C LEU A 185 -24.88 -3.19 9.40
N LEU A 186 -24.31 -2.76 10.53
CA LEU A 186 -22.89 -3.00 10.85
C LEU A 186 -22.59 -4.49 11.06
N GLU A 187 -23.63 -5.30 11.30
CA GLU A 187 -23.51 -6.74 11.48
C GLU A 187 -23.47 -7.53 10.18
N ASP A 188 -23.83 -6.94 9.04
CA ASP A 188 -23.90 -7.67 7.77
C ASP A 188 -23.52 -6.73 6.61
N PRO A 189 -22.28 -6.81 6.11
CA PRO A 189 -21.84 -5.94 5.03
C PRO A 189 -22.62 -6.17 3.72
N VAL A 190 -23.13 -7.38 3.48
CA VAL A 190 -23.93 -7.69 2.29
C VAL A 190 -25.29 -6.99 2.40
N LEU A 191 -25.95 -7.10 3.56
CA LEU A 191 -27.20 -6.40 3.82
C LEU A 191 -27.02 -4.88 3.76
N ALA A 192 -25.91 -4.36 4.31
CA ALA A 192 -25.58 -2.94 4.25
C ALA A 192 -25.43 -2.44 2.81
N LEU A 193 -24.73 -3.19 1.94
CA LEU A 193 -24.60 -2.90 0.52
C LEU A 193 -25.97 -2.88 -0.17
N GLN A 194 -26.77 -3.93 0.02
CA GLN A 194 -28.11 -4.04 -0.56
C GLN A 194 -29.02 -2.89 -0.15
N ARG A 195 -28.93 -2.43 1.11
CA ARG A 195 -29.81 -1.40 1.66
C ARG A 195 -29.40 0.02 1.28
N LEU A 196 -28.11 0.33 1.33
CA LEU A 196 -27.58 1.69 1.18
C LEU A 196 -27.13 2.00 -0.24
N VAL A 197 -26.77 0.97 -1.02
CA VAL A 197 -26.31 1.12 -2.40
C VAL A 197 -26.97 0.07 -3.28
N PRO A 198 -28.32 0.07 -3.37
CA PRO A 198 -29.03 -0.87 -4.22
C PRO A 198 -28.57 -0.72 -5.67
N ASP A 199 -28.50 -1.84 -6.37
CA ASP A 199 -28.16 -1.88 -7.80
C ASP A 199 -26.80 -1.25 -8.14
N LEU A 200 -25.81 -1.37 -7.23
CA LEU A 200 -24.46 -0.81 -7.37
C LEU A 200 -23.83 -1.05 -8.76
N GLU A 201 -24.01 -2.23 -9.33
CA GLU A 201 -23.47 -2.54 -10.66
C GLU A 201 -24.17 -1.77 -11.79
N GLU A 202 -25.47 -1.53 -11.66
CA GLU A 202 -26.31 -0.84 -12.64
C GLU A 202 -26.12 0.68 -12.59
N GLN A 203 -25.70 1.22 -11.43
CA GLN A 203 -25.36 2.63 -11.28
C GLN A 203 -24.14 3.05 -12.11
N VAL A 204 -23.27 2.11 -12.51
CA VAL A 204 -22.10 2.40 -13.35
C VAL A 204 -22.51 2.39 -14.82
N PRO A 205 -22.30 3.49 -15.58
CA PRO A 205 -22.69 3.53 -16.98
C PRO A 205 -22.09 2.39 -17.83
N ALA A 206 -22.88 1.92 -18.80
CA ALA A 206 -22.57 0.76 -19.62
C ALA A 206 -21.26 0.91 -20.44
N ASP A 207 -20.90 2.15 -20.76
CA ASP A 207 -19.74 2.55 -21.56
C ASP A 207 -18.43 2.68 -20.76
N VAL A 208 -18.49 2.61 -19.43
CA VAL A 208 -17.29 2.63 -18.58
C VAL A 208 -16.51 1.32 -18.73
N ASP A 209 -15.19 1.42 -18.90
CA ASP A 209 -14.28 0.27 -18.96
C ASP A 209 -14.49 -0.69 -17.76
N ALA A 210 -14.49 -2.00 -18.04
CA ALA A 210 -14.79 -3.03 -17.06
C ALA A 210 -13.83 -3.01 -15.85
N VAL A 211 -12.56 -2.62 -16.04
CA VAL A 211 -11.59 -2.50 -14.94
C VAL A 211 -11.91 -1.30 -14.06
N LEU A 212 -12.27 -0.15 -14.66
CA LEU A 212 -12.70 1.02 -13.90
C LEU A 212 -14.00 0.78 -13.14
N ARG A 213 -14.97 0.10 -13.78
CA ARG A 213 -16.21 -0.35 -13.14
C ARG A 213 -15.92 -1.23 -11.94
N TRP A 214 -15.10 -2.27 -12.11
CA TRP A 214 -14.75 -3.16 -10.99
C TRP A 214 -14.00 -2.43 -9.88
N ARG A 215 -13.08 -1.51 -10.19
CA ARG A 215 -12.39 -0.69 -9.19
C ARG A 215 -13.37 0.19 -8.41
N HIS A 216 -14.42 0.70 -9.04
CA HIS A 216 -15.49 1.42 -8.35
C HIS A 216 -16.26 0.50 -7.39
N ILE A 217 -16.73 -0.65 -7.87
CA ILE A 217 -17.45 -1.65 -7.05
C ILE A 217 -16.59 -2.08 -5.86
N PHE A 218 -15.32 -2.42 -6.10
CA PHE A 218 -14.36 -2.75 -5.07
C PHE A 218 -14.21 -1.62 -4.04
N GLY A 219 -14.10 -0.36 -4.49
CA GLY A 219 -14.02 0.80 -3.62
C GLY A 219 -15.22 0.94 -2.69
N VAL A 220 -16.44 0.70 -3.19
CA VAL A 220 -17.67 0.75 -2.38
C VAL A 220 -17.71 -0.39 -1.36
N HIS A 221 -17.43 -1.63 -1.80
CA HIS A 221 -17.36 -2.79 -0.91
C HIS A 221 -16.32 -2.58 0.19
N ALA A 222 -15.12 -2.09 -0.16
CA ALA A 222 -14.04 -1.83 0.79
C ALA A 222 -14.48 -0.86 1.89
N VAL A 223 -15.24 0.19 1.58
CA VAL A 223 -15.73 1.14 2.61
C VAL A 223 -16.78 0.48 3.50
N VAL A 224 -17.74 -0.28 2.95
CA VAL A 224 -18.75 -0.96 3.77
C VAL A 224 -18.08 -1.98 4.71
N HIS A 225 -17.21 -2.83 4.16
CA HIS A 225 -16.48 -3.81 4.96
C HIS A 225 -15.56 -3.13 5.99
N GLU A 226 -14.93 -2.00 5.68
CA GLU A 226 -14.11 -1.24 6.65
C GLU A 226 -14.94 -0.88 7.89
N LEU A 227 -16.17 -0.41 7.69
CA LEU A 227 -17.08 0.00 8.77
C LEU A 227 -17.61 -1.19 9.57
N CYS A 228 -18.09 -2.24 8.90
CA CYS A 228 -18.56 -3.46 9.56
C CYS A 228 -17.43 -4.17 10.32
N CYS A 229 -16.22 -4.21 9.75
CA CYS A 229 -15.07 -4.80 10.42
C CYS A 229 -14.62 -3.96 11.63
N ALA A 230 -14.66 -2.63 11.54
CA ALA A 230 -14.38 -1.76 12.68
C ALA A 230 -15.36 -2.00 13.83
N ALA A 231 -16.65 -2.14 13.52
CA ALA A 231 -17.69 -2.48 14.49
C ALA A 231 -17.47 -3.81 15.23
N LYS A 232 -16.83 -4.79 14.58
CA LYS A 232 -16.63 -6.16 15.08
C LYS A 232 -15.22 -6.47 15.55
N ASP A 233 -14.31 -5.50 15.50
CA ASP A 233 -12.87 -5.71 15.69
C ASP A 233 -12.31 -6.88 14.84
N SER A 234 -12.70 -6.92 13.56
CA SER A 234 -12.33 -7.99 12.63
C SER A 234 -11.46 -7.50 11.46
N SER A 235 -10.87 -8.43 10.70
CA SER A 235 -9.91 -8.12 9.63
C SER A 235 -10.62 -7.79 8.31
N LEU A 236 -10.54 -6.53 7.86
CA LEU A 236 -11.02 -6.07 6.54
C LEU A 236 -10.54 -6.95 5.38
N PHE A 237 -9.25 -7.28 5.33
CA PHE A 237 -8.70 -8.09 4.24
C PHE A 237 -9.34 -9.49 4.18
N ARG A 238 -9.66 -10.07 5.34
CA ARG A 238 -10.27 -11.39 5.41
C ARG A 238 -11.71 -11.30 4.88
N ALA A 239 -12.46 -10.30 5.35
CA ALA A 239 -13.82 -10.07 4.92
C ALA A 239 -13.92 -9.81 3.40
N LEU A 240 -13.00 -9.03 2.82
CA LEU A 240 -12.96 -8.77 1.37
C LEU A 240 -12.60 -10.00 0.53
N VAL A 241 -11.73 -10.89 1.03
CA VAL A 241 -11.39 -12.16 0.35
C VAL A 241 -12.56 -13.15 0.39
N GLU A 242 -13.32 -13.13 1.48
CA GLU A 242 -14.50 -13.98 1.67
C GLU A 242 -15.77 -13.43 0.98
N ASP A 243 -15.73 -12.21 0.44
CA ASP A 243 -16.84 -11.58 -0.28
C ASP A 243 -17.05 -12.20 -1.67
N THR A 244 -18.01 -13.11 -1.74
CA THR A 244 -18.35 -13.86 -2.97
C THR A 244 -18.97 -12.98 -4.05
N ILE A 245 -19.66 -11.90 -3.69
CA ILE A 245 -20.26 -10.95 -4.64
C ILE A 245 -19.13 -10.19 -5.32
N LEU A 246 -18.22 -9.61 -4.54
CA LEU A 246 -17.06 -8.88 -5.05
C LEU A 246 -16.16 -9.77 -5.93
N ALA A 247 -15.97 -11.03 -5.53
CA ALA A 247 -15.23 -12.01 -6.31
C ALA A 247 -15.90 -12.32 -7.67
N ALA A 248 -17.24 -12.40 -7.70
CA ALA A 248 -18.00 -12.64 -8.93
C ALA A 248 -17.94 -11.45 -9.90
N SER A 249 -17.87 -10.22 -9.39
CA SER A 249 -17.77 -9.01 -10.21
C SER A 249 -16.35 -8.76 -10.76
N ALA A 250 -15.35 -9.53 -10.34
CA ALA A 250 -13.96 -9.36 -10.79
C ALA A 250 -13.83 -9.61 -12.30
N PRO A 251 -13.16 -8.72 -13.06
CA PRO A 251 -12.94 -8.95 -14.47
C PRO A 251 -12.16 -10.25 -14.62
N THR A 252 -12.68 -11.19 -15.42
CA THR A 252 -11.97 -12.43 -15.73
C THR A 252 -10.59 -12.04 -16.23
N LYS A 253 -9.53 -12.57 -15.59
CA LYS A 253 -8.16 -12.33 -16.01
C LYS A 253 -8.13 -12.53 -17.51
N ARG A 254 -7.96 -11.44 -18.28
CA ARG A 254 -7.63 -11.58 -19.69
C ARG A 254 -6.42 -12.49 -19.66
N SER A 255 -6.55 -13.67 -20.26
CA SER A 255 -5.41 -14.51 -20.59
C SER A 255 -4.62 -13.71 -21.63
N GLY A 256 -3.96 -12.65 -21.15
CA GLY A 256 -2.84 -12.06 -21.81
C GLY A 256 -1.86 -13.20 -21.88
N LYS A 257 -1.92 -13.95 -23.00
CA LYS A 257 -0.72 -14.37 -23.70
C LYS A 257 0.10 -13.11 -23.80
N GLY A 258 0.86 -12.80 -22.75
CA GLY A 258 1.92 -11.84 -22.83
C GLY A 258 2.71 -12.32 -24.03
N LYS A 259 2.58 -11.59 -25.14
CA LYS A 259 3.58 -11.63 -26.19
C LYS A 259 4.79 -10.97 -25.55
N GLY A 260 5.40 -11.66 -24.58
CA GLY A 260 6.79 -11.46 -24.26
C GLY A 260 7.46 -11.67 -25.60
N LYS A 261 7.81 -10.57 -26.27
CA LYS A 261 8.77 -10.65 -27.37
C LYS A 261 9.96 -11.37 -26.73
N PRO A 262 10.33 -12.57 -27.21
CA PRO A 262 11.51 -13.23 -26.69
C PRO A 262 12.63 -12.21 -26.79
N GLY A 263 13.23 -11.89 -25.64
CA GLY A 263 14.37 -10.98 -25.59
C GLY A 263 15.37 -11.47 -26.63
N LYS A 264 15.74 -10.60 -27.57
CA LYS A 264 16.87 -10.88 -28.44
C LYS A 264 18.08 -11.02 -27.51
N ASN A 265 18.52 -12.25 -27.27
CA ASN A 265 19.80 -12.54 -26.66
C ASN A 265 20.88 -11.91 -27.54
N ALA A 266 21.31 -10.71 -27.15
CA ALA A 266 22.51 -10.09 -27.68
C ALA A 266 23.69 -10.90 -27.12
N ARG A 267 24.16 -11.87 -27.93
CA ARG A 267 25.52 -12.40 -27.80
C ARG A 267 26.49 -11.21 -27.93
N SER A 268 27.17 -10.88 -26.84
CA SER A 268 28.51 -10.28 -26.90
C SER A 268 29.43 -11.29 -26.21
N SER A 269 30.02 -12.17 -27.01
CA SER A 269 31.41 -12.07 -27.46
C SER A 269 32.40 -12.07 -26.28
N GLU A 270 33.02 -13.23 -26.13
CA GLU A 270 34.24 -13.49 -25.39
C GLU A 270 35.25 -12.34 -25.50
N GLY A 271 35.59 -11.75 -24.36
CA GLY A 271 36.81 -10.99 -24.16
C GLY A 271 37.68 -11.71 -23.16
N GLN A 272 38.47 -12.68 -23.62
CA GLN A 272 39.61 -13.21 -22.87
C GLN A 272 40.57 -12.05 -22.59
N ILE A 273 40.61 -11.57 -21.35
CA ILE A 273 41.72 -10.74 -20.87
C ILE A 273 42.74 -11.68 -20.25
N SER A 274 43.73 -12.09 -21.05
CA SER A 274 44.98 -12.68 -20.58
C SER A 274 45.91 -11.54 -20.12
N ILE A 275 46.02 -11.33 -18.81
CA ILE A 275 47.14 -10.53 -18.26
C ILE A 275 48.29 -11.47 -17.99
N LEU A 276 49.10 -11.67 -19.03
CA LEU A 276 50.48 -12.14 -18.92
C LEU A 276 51.32 -11.05 -18.25
N GLY A 277 52.11 -11.48 -17.27
CA GLY A 277 52.95 -10.60 -16.47
C GLY A 277 54.06 -9.91 -17.25
N ASN A 278 54.55 -8.81 -16.69
CA ASN A 278 55.88 -8.31 -17.00
C ASN A 278 56.61 -7.90 -15.72
N ARG A 279 57.55 -8.76 -15.32
CA ARG A 279 58.69 -8.40 -14.47
C ARG A 279 59.66 -7.57 -15.31
N LYS A 280 60.15 -6.46 -14.76
CA LYS A 280 61.55 -5.95 -14.78
C LYS A 280 61.55 -4.43 -14.76
N GLY A 281 62.36 -3.84 -13.88
CA GLY A 281 62.70 -2.41 -14.02
C GLY A 281 63.18 -1.68 -12.78
N LEU A 282 63.99 -2.32 -11.94
CA LEU A 282 64.75 -1.62 -10.90
C LEU A 282 65.84 -0.75 -11.57
N ARG A 283 65.76 0.58 -11.47
CA ARG A 283 66.93 1.47 -11.63
C ARG A 283 66.86 2.65 -10.66
N ARG A 284 67.72 2.58 -9.64
CA ARG A 284 68.29 3.71 -8.90
C ARG A 284 69.52 4.23 -9.64
N ALA A 285 69.68 5.56 -9.74
CA ALA A 285 70.94 6.31 -9.71
C ALA A 285 70.56 7.81 -9.67
N ASN A 286 70.85 8.54 -8.57
CA ASN A 286 72.02 9.41 -8.35
C ASN A 286 72.11 10.57 -9.35
N ARG A 287 71.90 11.83 -8.94
CA ARG A 287 72.79 12.77 -8.21
C ARG A 287 73.56 13.67 -9.20
N THR A 288 73.77 14.93 -8.79
CA THR A 288 74.44 16.10 -9.44
C THR A 288 73.51 16.91 -10.35
N THR A 289 73.35 18.22 -10.22
CA THR A 289 74.10 19.31 -9.55
C THR A 289 73.18 20.24 -8.77
#